data_AF-A0A2Z6R7G1-F1
#
_entry.id   AF-A0A2Z6R7G1-F1
#
_cell.length_a   1.000
_cell.length_b   1.000
_cell.length_c   1.000
_cell.angle_alpha   90.00
_cell.angle_beta   90.00
_cell.angle_gamma   90.00
#
_symmetry.space_group_name_H-M   'P 1'
#
loop_
_entity.id
_entity.type
_entity.pdbx_description
1 polymer ?
#
loop_
_entity_poly.entity_id
_entity_poly.type
_entity_poly.pdbx_seq_one_letter_code
_entity_poly.pdbx_strand_id
1 'polypeptide(L)'
;MASQPYFNEHYKSLLDQLPPSMKKDAWLCLTTRKSNPLSEEQAKGIRSDIEELLTKEVERYFNKKNCQKLKIEANTTSDGSSTLSRLDGFEKQLEECEFYEYDTLMAQKESGYNKCMVDMKQKLYSFKYQLEEQHKSSKADLEKQYHSRISALNKSNVKKDEEIGKLSATISQLKNDKKDIKKSAKRSAGRDATIEPSTSISFHETNFWAGKREDAKNNLNI
;
A
#
# COMPACT_ATOMS: atom_id res chain seq x y z
N MET A 1 -9.06 35.23 -30.18
CA MET A 1 -8.04 36.16 -30.67
C MET A 1 -6.69 35.54 -30.36
N ALA A 2 -6.00 34.94 -31.34
CA ALA A 2 -4.68 34.35 -31.10
C ALA A 2 -3.66 35.50 -30.97
N SER A 3 -3.07 35.65 -29.79
CA SER A 3 -1.97 36.56 -29.52
C SER A 3 -0.80 36.28 -30.48
N GLN A 4 -0.09 37.33 -30.92
CA GLN A 4 1.11 37.16 -31.74
C GLN A 4 2.13 36.30 -30.99
N PRO A 5 2.83 35.37 -31.66
CA PRO A 5 3.93 34.62 -31.06
C PRO A 5 4.97 35.60 -30.52
N TYR A 6 5.13 35.65 -29.20
CA TYR A 6 6.06 36.56 -28.56
C TYR A 6 7.08 35.73 -27.80
N PHE A 7 8.22 35.48 -28.44
CA PHE A 7 9.36 34.81 -27.82
C PHE A 7 10.21 35.80 -27.03
N ASN A 8 10.91 35.29 -26.02
CA ASN A 8 11.90 36.07 -25.27
C ASN A 8 13.02 36.58 -26.19
N GLU A 9 13.55 37.79 -25.91
CA GLU A 9 14.67 38.37 -26.65
C GLU A 9 15.92 37.49 -26.65
N HIS A 10 16.09 36.65 -25.61
CA HIS A 10 17.17 35.67 -25.52
C HIS A 10 17.29 34.78 -26.76
N TYR A 11 16.17 34.44 -27.41
CA TYR A 11 16.16 33.54 -28.57
C TYR A 11 16.24 34.25 -29.92
N LYS A 12 16.43 35.57 -29.93
CA LYS A 12 16.37 36.38 -31.16
C LYS A 12 17.34 35.88 -32.25
N SER A 13 18.55 35.47 -31.86
CA SER A 13 19.56 34.93 -32.78
C SER A 13 19.13 33.64 -33.49
N LEU A 14 18.38 32.76 -32.81
CA LEU A 14 17.82 31.52 -33.38
C LEU A 14 16.62 31.84 -34.26
N LEU A 15 15.76 32.75 -33.80
CA LEU A 15 14.58 33.15 -34.55
C LEU A 15 14.95 33.85 -35.85
N ASP A 16 15.97 34.70 -35.89
CA ASP A 16 16.37 35.40 -37.12
C ASP A 16 16.84 34.44 -38.24
N GLN A 17 17.20 33.21 -37.90
CA GLN A 17 17.58 32.16 -38.86
C GLN A 17 16.38 31.39 -39.43
N LEU A 18 15.20 31.50 -38.81
CA LEU A 18 14.00 30.79 -39.21
C LEU A 18 13.04 31.64 -40.06
N PRO A 19 12.36 31.05 -41.06
CA PRO A 19 11.30 31.74 -41.79
C PRO A 19 10.07 31.98 -40.89
N PRO A 20 9.25 33.01 -41.19
CA PRO A 20 8.11 33.41 -40.35
C PRO A 20 7.06 32.32 -40.09
N SER A 21 6.88 31.37 -41.01
CA SER A 21 5.96 30.23 -40.83
C SER A 21 6.43 29.30 -39.72
N MET A 22 7.73 28.95 -39.71
CA MET A 22 8.31 28.01 -38.75
C MET A 22 8.36 28.59 -37.34
N LYS A 23 8.53 29.92 -37.21
CA LYS A 23 8.39 30.61 -35.90
C LYS A 23 6.98 30.44 -35.31
N LYS A 24 5.95 30.53 -36.16
CA LYS A 24 4.55 30.35 -35.75
C LYS A 24 4.27 28.89 -35.37
N ASP A 25 4.79 27.95 -36.14
CA ASP A 25 4.63 26.52 -35.87
C ASP A 25 5.35 26.10 -34.58
N ALA A 26 6.56 26.60 -34.34
CA ALA A 26 7.29 26.35 -33.09
C ALA A 26 6.50 26.88 -31.88
N TRP A 27 5.93 28.08 -31.98
CA TRP A 27 5.08 28.64 -30.92
C TRP A 27 3.82 27.80 -30.68
N LEU A 28 3.19 27.34 -31.76
CA LEU A 28 2.03 26.46 -31.68
C LEU A 28 2.41 25.14 -31.00
N CYS A 29 3.53 24.51 -31.38
CA CYS A 29 4.01 23.28 -30.77
C CYS A 29 4.28 23.41 -29.27
N LEU A 30 4.78 24.56 -28.80
CA LEU A 30 5.01 24.82 -27.37
C LEU A 30 3.70 24.98 -26.59
N THR A 31 2.72 25.66 -27.19
CA THR A 31 1.46 26.04 -26.53
C THR A 31 0.35 24.99 -26.68
N THR A 32 0.41 24.11 -27.67
CA THR A 32 -0.58 23.05 -27.92
C THR A 32 -0.02 21.63 -27.75
N ARG A 33 1.08 21.48 -27.01
CA ARG A 33 1.74 20.19 -26.82
C ARG A 33 0.81 19.18 -26.13
N LYS A 34 0.61 18.01 -26.75
CA LYS A 34 -0.33 16.97 -26.30
C LYS A 34 -0.04 16.41 -24.90
N SER A 35 1.20 16.49 -24.44
CA SER A 35 1.66 15.89 -23.17
C SER A 35 2.09 16.87 -22.09
N ASN A 36 2.02 18.20 -22.32
CA ASN A 36 2.19 19.29 -21.34
C ASN A 36 2.29 20.62 -22.11
N PRO A 37 1.18 21.30 -22.40
CA PRO A 37 1.23 22.60 -23.07
C PRO A 37 1.86 23.63 -22.14
N LEU A 38 2.82 24.40 -22.65
CA LEU A 38 3.35 25.54 -21.92
C LEU A 38 2.30 26.65 -21.92
N SER A 39 2.09 27.25 -20.74
CA SER A 39 1.33 28.51 -20.69
C SER A 39 2.07 29.60 -21.45
N GLU A 40 1.33 30.61 -21.93
CA GLU A 40 1.91 31.70 -22.72
C GLU A 40 3.04 32.42 -21.96
N GLU A 41 2.91 32.59 -20.64
CA GLU A 41 3.95 33.20 -19.80
C GLU A 41 5.19 32.32 -19.66
N GLN A 42 5.02 31.00 -19.59
CA GLN A 42 6.14 30.07 -19.55
C GLN A 42 6.87 29.98 -20.89
N ALA A 43 6.13 30.07 -22.00
CA ALA A 43 6.70 30.12 -23.35
C ALA A 43 7.47 31.44 -23.63
N LYS A 44 7.11 32.51 -22.91
CA LYS A 44 7.82 33.81 -22.90
C LYS A 44 9.06 33.81 -22.01
N GLY A 45 9.19 32.84 -21.12
CA GLY A 45 10.32 32.71 -20.19
C GLY A 45 11.59 32.14 -20.86
N ILE A 46 12.71 32.26 -20.14
CA ILE A 46 13.97 31.62 -20.53
C ILE A 46 13.97 30.19 -19.98
N ARG A 47 13.93 29.20 -20.86
CA ARG A 47 13.88 27.77 -20.53
C ARG A 47 14.68 26.96 -21.56
N SER A 48 15.45 26.00 -21.07
CA SER A 48 16.31 25.18 -21.93
C SER A 48 15.54 24.30 -22.92
N ASP A 49 14.31 23.88 -22.59
CA ASP A 49 13.48 23.07 -23.48
C ASP A 49 12.97 23.84 -24.71
N ILE A 50 12.79 25.16 -24.59
CA ILE A 50 12.44 26.05 -25.71
C ILE A 50 13.65 26.25 -26.62
N GLU A 51 14.83 26.45 -26.03
CA GLU A 51 16.09 26.63 -26.76
C GLU A 51 16.47 25.38 -27.56
N GLU A 52 16.35 24.19 -26.95
CA GLU A 52 16.59 22.90 -27.62
C GLU A 52 15.64 22.71 -28.82
N LEU A 53 14.35 23.01 -28.63
CA LEU A 53 13.36 22.91 -29.71
C LEU A 53 13.71 23.86 -30.87
N LEU A 54 14.01 25.13 -30.57
CA LEU A 54 14.36 26.12 -31.60
C LEU A 54 15.66 25.76 -32.33
N THR A 55 16.66 25.25 -31.61
CA THR A 55 17.94 24.81 -32.19
C THR A 55 17.71 23.65 -33.17
N LYS A 56 16.96 22.63 -32.75
CA LYS A 56 16.60 21.49 -33.61
C LYS A 56 15.81 21.94 -34.85
N GLU A 57 14.95 22.94 -34.70
CA GLU A 57 14.16 23.50 -35.79
C GLU A 57 15.04 24.24 -36.82
N VAL A 58 16.03 25.00 -36.34
CA VAL A 58 17.06 25.66 -37.17
C VAL A 58 17.86 24.62 -37.94
N GLU A 59 18.39 23.59 -37.27
CA GLU A 59 19.15 22.51 -37.91
C GLU A 59 18.31 21.80 -38.97
N ARG A 60 17.06 21.47 -38.65
CA ARG A 60 16.11 20.84 -39.58
C ARG A 60 15.89 21.69 -40.83
N TYR A 61 15.72 23.01 -40.65
CA TYR A 61 15.56 23.94 -41.77
C TYR A 61 16.77 23.95 -42.70
N PHE A 62 17.98 24.09 -42.14
CA PHE A 62 19.21 24.12 -42.92
C PHE A 62 19.49 22.81 -43.63
N ASN A 63 19.30 21.67 -42.95
CA ASN A 63 19.47 20.35 -43.55
C ASN A 63 18.52 20.16 -44.74
N LYS A 64 17.24 20.50 -44.56
CA LYS A 64 16.24 20.41 -45.64
C LYS A 64 16.60 21.32 -46.82
N LYS A 65 17.06 22.54 -46.55
CA LYS A 65 17.49 23.49 -47.59
C LYS A 65 18.71 23.00 -48.36
N ASN A 66 19.68 22.41 -47.67
CA ASN A 66 20.88 21.84 -48.29
C ASN A 66 20.54 20.62 -49.16
N CYS A 67 19.66 19.74 -48.71
CA CYS A 67 19.19 18.62 -49.52
C CYS A 67 18.48 19.08 -50.81
N GLN A 68 17.64 20.12 -50.73
CA GLN A 68 17.00 20.69 -51.91
C GLN A 68 18.02 21.28 -52.89
N LYS A 69 19.04 21.98 -52.39
CA LYS A 69 20.12 22.54 -53.20
C LYS A 69 20.89 21.43 -53.95
N LEU A 70 21.30 20.38 -53.24
CA LEU A 70 21.99 19.23 -53.83
C LEU A 70 21.12 18.50 -54.86
N LYS A 71 19.81 18.37 -54.61
CA LYS A 71 18.87 17.74 -55.54
C LYS A 71 18.74 18.52 -56.86
N ILE A 72 18.77 19.86 -56.82
CA ILE A 72 18.73 20.71 -58.02
C ILE A 72 20.05 20.61 -58.81
N GLU A 73 21.18 20.61 -58.10
CA GLU A 73 22.52 20.52 -58.68
C GLU A 73 22.75 19.17 -59.38
N ALA A 74 22.33 18.05 -58.79
CA ALA A 74 22.45 16.73 -59.40
C ALA A 74 21.59 16.57 -60.68
N ASN A 75 20.45 17.25 -60.77
CA ASN A 75 19.55 17.21 -61.93
C ASN A 75 20.06 18.02 -63.14
N THR A 76 21.04 18.91 -62.95
CA THR A 76 21.60 19.74 -64.04
C THR A 76 22.81 19.08 -64.73
N THR A 77 23.38 18.03 -64.15
CA THR A 77 24.46 17.24 -64.75
C THR A 77 23.95 16.02 -65.52
N SER A 78 24.29 15.91 -66.81
CA SER A 78 23.82 14.87 -67.76
C SER A 78 24.11 13.42 -67.36
N ASP A 79 25.06 13.17 -66.45
CA ASP A 79 25.44 11.84 -65.94
C ASP A 79 24.76 11.49 -64.60
N GLY A 80 24.09 12.48 -63.98
CA GLY A 80 23.53 12.40 -62.63
C GLY A 80 22.24 11.58 -62.50
N SER A 81 21.54 11.35 -63.61
CA SER A 81 20.27 10.59 -63.63
C SER A 81 20.46 9.12 -63.20
N SER A 82 21.57 8.50 -63.60
CA SER A 82 21.90 7.10 -63.24
C SER A 82 22.31 6.95 -61.76
N THR A 83 23.00 7.96 -61.20
CA THR A 83 23.41 7.99 -59.79
C THR A 83 22.26 8.31 -58.85
N LEU A 84 21.30 9.15 -59.27
CA LEU A 84 20.12 9.49 -58.47
C LEU A 84 19.18 8.30 -58.26
N SER A 85 19.00 7.49 -59.30
CA SER A 85 18.14 6.30 -59.23
C SER A 85 18.73 5.24 -58.28
N ARG A 86 20.08 5.17 -58.19
CA ARG A 86 20.77 4.31 -57.22
C ARG A 86 20.67 4.85 -55.80
N LEU A 87 20.72 6.17 -55.61
CA LEU A 87 20.54 6.80 -54.30
C LEU A 87 19.11 6.63 -53.76
N ASP A 88 18.08 6.76 -54.60
CA ASP A 88 16.69 6.47 -54.22
C ASP A 88 16.50 5.01 -53.76
N GLY A 89 17.17 4.07 -54.44
CA GLY A 89 17.20 2.67 -54.04
C GLY A 89 17.89 2.44 -52.69
N PHE A 90 19.00 3.13 -52.42
CA PHE A 90 19.66 3.06 -51.12
C PHE A 90 18.84 3.71 -50.00
N GLU A 91 18.18 4.83 -50.27
CA GLU A 91 17.32 5.52 -49.30
C GLU A 91 16.15 4.62 -48.87
N LYS A 92 15.49 3.94 -49.82
CA LYS A 92 14.45 2.94 -49.51
C LYS A 92 14.97 1.77 -48.69
N GLN A 93 16.13 1.21 -49.03
CA GLN A 93 16.72 0.10 -48.28
C GLN A 93 17.08 0.52 -46.84
N LEU A 94 17.55 1.75 -46.66
CA LEU A 94 17.84 2.29 -45.34
C LEU A 94 16.55 2.42 -44.51
N GLU A 95 15.50 2.96 -45.11
CA GLU A 95 14.19 3.15 -44.48
C GLU A 95 13.54 1.81 -44.11
N GLU A 96 13.67 0.78 -44.98
CA GLU A 96 13.26 -0.59 -44.68
C GLU A 96 14.07 -1.21 -43.53
N CYS A 97 15.40 -1.05 -43.53
CA CYS A 97 16.26 -1.52 -42.45
C CYS A 97 15.90 -0.88 -41.10
N GLU A 98 15.71 0.44 -41.05
CA GLU A 98 15.31 1.16 -39.85
C GLU A 98 13.94 0.68 -39.33
N PHE A 99 13.01 0.38 -40.23
CA PHE A 99 11.70 -0.16 -39.87
C PHE A 99 11.80 -1.56 -39.23
N TYR A 100 12.60 -2.47 -39.81
CA TYR A 100 12.82 -3.81 -39.25
C TYR A 100 13.53 -3.78 -37.89
N GLU A 101 14.52 -2.90 -37.72
CA GLU A 101 15.18 -2.70 -36.43
C GLU A 101 14.20 -2.18 -35.37
N TYR A 102 13.36 -1.21 -35.73
CA TYR A 102 12.33 -0.69 -34.84
C TYR A 102 11.33 -1.76 -34.41
N ASP A 103 10.82 -2.56 -35.36
CA ASP A 103 9.85 -3.63 -35.06
C ASP A 103 10.46 -4.72 -34.17
N THR A 104 11.72 -5.09 -34.42
CA THR A 104 12.46 -6.05 -33.59
C THR A 104 12.64 -5.55 -32.16
N LEU A 105 13.02 -4.28 -31.99
CA LEU A 105 13.16 -3.66 -30.67
C LEU A 105 11.83 -3.56 -29.93
N MET A 106 10.75 -3.24 -30.64
CA MET A 106 9.41 -3.19 -30.08
C MET A 106 8.94 -4.57 -29.59
N ALA A 107 9.13 -5.62 -30.40
CA ALA A 107 8.82 -6.99 -30.01
C ALA A 107 9.66 -7.48 -28.82
N GLN A 108 10.95 -7.12 -28.76
CA GLN A 108 11.81 -7.44 -27.63
C GLN A 108 11.35 -6.75 -26.34
N LYS A 109 10.99 -5.46 -26.42
CA LYS A 109 10.47 -4.71 -25.28
C LYS A 109 9.14 -5.29 -24.77
N GLU A 110 8.23 -5.64 -25.69
CA GLU A 110 6.95 -6.22 -25.35
C GLU A 110 7.08 -7.60 -24.71
N SER A 111 7.93 -8.47 -25.26
CA SER A 111 8.18 -9.80 -24.67
C SER A 111 8.88 -9.70 -23.30
N GLY A 112 9.78 -8.75 -23.11
CA GLY A 112 10.40 -8.47 -21.81
C GLY A 112 9.39 -8.03 -20.75
N TYR A 113 8.46 -7.15 -21.12
CA TYR A 113 7.36 -6.73 -20.24
C TYR A 113 6.44 -7.91 -19.91
N ASN A 114 6.02 -8.69 -20.91
CA ASN A 114 5.13 -9.84 -20.72
C ASN A 114 5.76 -10.90 -19.81
N LYS A 115 7.05 -11.22 -19.99
CA LYS A 115 7.79 -12.13 -19.12
C LYS A 115 7.79 -11.65 -17.66
N CYS A 116 8.15 -10.37 -17.45
CA CYS A 116 8.16 -9.76 -16.13
C CYS A 116 6.77 -9.82 -15.46
N MET A 117 5.72 -9.53 -16.22
CA MET A 117 4.34 -9.58 -15.73
C MET A 117 3.91 -11.00 -15.33
N VAL A 118 4.31 -12.03 -16.08
CA VAL A 118 4.04 -13.43 -15.74
C VAL A 118 4.78 -13.82 -14.45
N ASP A 119 6.07 -13.48 -14.33
CA ASP A 119 6.87 -13.76 -13.14
C ASP A 119 6.28 -13.08 -11.89
N MET A 120 5.83 -11.83 -12.01
CA MET A 120 5.16 -11.10 -10.93
C MET A 120 3.84 -11.75 -10.53
N LYS A 121 3.01 -12.14 -11.51
CA LYS A 121 1.74 -12.85 -11.24
C LYS A 121 1.98 -14.16 -10.51
N GLN A 122 2.98 -14.94 -10.92
CA GLN A 122 3.34 -16.19 -10.29
C GLN A 122 3.85 -15.99 -8.85
N LYS A 123 4.74 -15.01 -8.64
CA LYS A 123 5.23 -14.65 -7.30
C LYS A 123 4.07 -14.23 -6.39
N LEU A 124 3.17 -13.38 -6.88
CA LEU A 124 2.01 -12.94 -6.12
C LEU A 124 1.11 -14.10 -5.71
N TYR A 125 0.84 -15.04 -6.62
CA TYR A 125 0.05 -16.24 -6.31
C TYR A 125 0.73 -17.09 -5.23
N SER A 126 2.05 -17.31 -5.34
CA SER A 126 2.81 -18.07 -4.35
C SER A 126 2.81 -17.41 -2.97
N PHE A 127 2.96 -16.09 -2.90
CA PHE A 127 2.92 -15.34 -1.64
C PHE A 127 1.54 -15.38 -1.00
N LYS A 128 0.49 -15.22 -1.82
CA LYS A 128 -0.90 -15.35 -1.33
C LYS A 128 -1.11 -16.71 -0.67
N TYR A 129 -0.73 -17.79 -1.34
CA TYR A 129 -0.89 -19.14 -0.82
C TYR A 129 -0.10 -19.36 0.48
N GLN A 130 1.13 -18.89 0.55
CA GLN A 130 1.95 -18.99 1.77
C GLN A 130 1.30 -18.23 2.95
N LEU A 131 0.78 -17.03 2.72
CA LEU A 131 0.10 -16.25 3.76
C LEU A 131 -1.17 -16.95 4.25
N GLU A 132 -1.95 -17.54 3.34
CA GLU A 132 -3.16 -18.30 3.69
C GLU A 132 -2.82 -19.52 4.58
N GLU A 133 -1.78 -20.28 4.24
CA GLU A 133 -1.33 -21.42 5.04
C GLU A 133 -0.79 -20.99 6.41
N GLN A 134 0.01 -19.91 6.47
CA GLN A 134 0.50 -19.36 7.74
C GLN A 134 -0.66 -18.94 8.65
N HIS A 135 -1.64 -18.23 8.10
CA HIS A 135 -2.81 -17.79 8.85
C HIS A 135 -3.63 -18.99 9.36
N LYS A 136 -3.81 -20.02 8.53
CA LYS A 136 -4.52 -21.24 8.90
C LYS A 136 -3.82 -22.01 10.02
N SER A 137 -2.49 -22.16 9.91
CA SER A 137 -1.68 -22.82 10.94
C SER A 137 -1.73 -22.06 12.25
N SER A 138 -1.48 -20.75 12.23
CA SER A 138 -1.49 -19.91 13.43
C SER A 138 -2.86 -19.93 14.11
N LYS A 139 -3.95 -19.87 13.34
CA LYS A 139 -5.31 -19.99 13.87
C LYS A 139 -5.55 -21.32 14.57
N ALA A 140 -5.14 -22.43 13.96
CA ALA A 140 -5.32 -23.76 14.54
C ALA A 140 -4.55 -23.94 15.85
N ASP A 141 -3.33 -23.40 15.93
CA ASP A 141 -2.53 -23.48 17.15
C ASP A 141 -3.11 -22.62 18.28
N LEU A 142 -3.61 -21.43 17.95
CA LEU A 142 -4.29 -20.57 18.92
C LEU A 142 -5.56 -21.24 19.46
N GLU A 143 -6.35 -21.87 18.58
CA GLU A 143 -7.56 -22.59 18.96
C GLU A 143 -7.25 -23.77 19.90
N LYS A 144 -6.21 -24.56 19.60
CA LYS A 144 -5.72 -25.62 20.50
C LYS A 144 -5.30 -25.06 21.87
N GLN A 145 -4.59 -23.93 21.90
CA GLN A 145 -4.18 -23.31 23.16
C GLN A 145 -5.38 -22.87 24.00
N TYR A 146 -6.36 -22.20 23.40
CA TYR A 146 -7.58 -21.80 24.10
C TYR A 146 -8.35 -23.01 24.62
N HIS A 147 -8.52 -24.03 23.79
CA HIS A 147 -9.27 -25.21 24.18
C HIS A 147 -8.59 -25.94 25.36
N SER A 148 -7.27 -26.11 25.29
CA SER A 148 -6.47 -26.68 26.39
C SER A 148 -6.60 -25.87 27.69
N ARG A 149 -6.51 -24.53 27.60
CA ARG A 149 -6.63 -23.64 28.77
C ARG A 149 -8.03 -23.70 29.39
N ILE A 150 -9.08 -23.72 28.56
CA ILE A 150 -10.47 -23.86 29.01
C ILE A 150 -10.67 -25.22 29.70
N SER A 151 -10.17 -26.32 29.10
CA SER A 151 -10.26 -27.65 29.70
C SER A 151 -9.56 -27.73 31.05
N ALA A 152 -8.37 -27.14 31.18
CA ALA A 152 -7.63 -27.09 32.45
C ALA A 152 -8.40 -26.30 33.53
N LEU A 153 -8.97 -25.14 33.17
CA LEU A 153 -9.79 -24.33 34.07
C LEU A 153 -11.05 -25.06 34.51
N ASN A 154 -11.77 -25.70 33.59
CA ASN A 154 -12.97 -26.48 33.92
C ASN A 154 -12.65 -27.62 34.90
N LYS A 155 -11.55 -28.35 34.68
CA LYS A 155 -11.11 -29.41 35.59
C LYS A 155 -10.77 -28.87 36.99
N SER A 156 -10.18 -27.68 37.07
CA SER A 156 -9.88 -27.01 38.34
C SER A 156 -11.17 -26.56 39.05
N ASN A 157 -12.14 -26.02 38.31
CA ASN A 157 -13.42 -25.58 38.87
C ASN A 157 -14.21 -26.75 39.45
N VAL A 158 -14.29 -27.89 38.75
CA VAL A 158 -14.96 -29.11 39.27
C VAL A 158 -14.39 -29.53 40.63
N LYS A 159 -13.05 -29.51 40.79
CA LYS A 159 -12.42 -29.83 42.09
C LYS A 159 -12.80 -28.84 43.18
N LYS A 160 -12.83 -27.54 42.87
CA LYS A 160 -13.24 -26.51 43.81
C LYS A 160 -14.71 -26.68 44.20
N ASP A 161 -15.58 -27.04 43.26
CA ASP A 161 -16.99 -27.29 43.54
C ASP A 161 -17.18 -28.50 44.48
N GLU A 162 -16.40 -29.57 44.30
CA GLU A 162 -16.38 -30.71 45.22
C GLU A 162 -15.94 -30.30 46.64
N GLU A 163 -14.90 -29.47 46.77
CA GLU A 163 -14.43 -28.95 48.06
C GLU A 163 -15.46 -28.03 48.72
N ILE A 164 -16.10 -27.13 47.94
CA ILE A 164 -17.21 -26.29 48.41
C ILE A 164 -18.35 -27.16 48.93
N GLY A 165 -18.67 -28.26 48.24
CA GLY A 165 -19.67 -29.24 48.69
C GLY A 165 -19.33 -29.84 50.05
N LYS A 166 -18.08 -30.27 50.24
CA LYS A 166 -17.59 -30.81 51.54
C LYS A 166 -17.69 -29.79 52.65
N LEU A 167 -17.18 -28.56 52.43
CA LEU A 167 -17.24 -27.48 53.40
C LEU A 167 -18.69 -27.13 53.77
N SER A 168 -19.59 -27.10 52.78
CA SER A 168 -21.01 -26.83 52.99
C SER A 168 -21.68 -27.90 53.88
N ALA A 169 -21.31 -29.17 53.69
CA ALA A 169 -21.79 -30.26 54.53
C ALA A 169 -21.28 -30.13 55.98
N THR A 170 -19.99 -29.84 56.18
CA THR A 170 -19.40 -29.63 57.52
C THR A 170 -20.04 -28.44 58.24
N ILE A 171 -20.27 -27.32 57.55
CA ILE A 171 -20.95 -26.15 58.13
C ILE A 171 -22.37 -26.52 58.57
N SER A 172 -23.08 -27.30 57.75
CA SER A 172 -24.44 -27.76 58.08
C SER A 172 -24.45 -28.65 59.32
N GLN A 173 -23.50 -29.58 59.43
CA GLN A 173 -23.35 -30.44 60.61
C GLN A 173 -23.05 -29.62 61.87
N LEU A 174 -22.04 -28.73 61.83
CA LEU A 174 -21.67 -27.87 62.95
C LEU A 174 -22.84 -26.98 63.40
N LYS A 175 -23.68 -26.52 62.45
CA LYS A 175 -24.87 -25.72 62.76
C LYS A 175 -25.92 -26.52 63.53
N ASN A 176 -26.09 -27.81 63.20
CA ASN A 176 -26.97 -28.72 63.93
C ASN A 176 -26.41 -29.04 65.32
N ASP A 177 -25.13 -29.42 65.41
CA ASP A 177 -24.47 -29.72 66.69
C ASP A 177 -24.53 -28.52 67.65
N LYS A 178 -24.30 -27.30 67.15
CA LYS A 178 -24.44 -26.05 67.92
C LYS A 178 -25.86 -25.87 68.46
N LYS A 179 -26.89 -26.21 67.66
CA LYS A 179 -28.30 -26.13 68.09
C LYS A 179 -28.58 -27.13 69.21
N ASP A 180 -28.04 -28.34 69.12
CA ASP A 180 -28.21 -29.39 70.12
C ASP A 180 -27.46 -29.07 71.43
N ILE A 181 -26.23 -28.57 71.34
CA ILE A 181 -25.46 -28.07 72.50
C ILE A 181 -26.19 -26.91 73.18
N LYS A 182 -26.73 -25.95 72.41
CA LYS A 182 -27.54 -24.85 72.97
C LYS A 182 -28.77 -25.37 73.71
N LYS A 183 -29.37 -26.48 73.25
CA LYS A 183 -30.52 -27.12 73.88
C LYS A 183 -30.13 -27.88 75.15
N SER A 184 -28.99 -28.58 75.17
CA SER A 184 -28.50 -29.27 76.37
C SER A 184 -28.01 -28.29 77.44
N ALA A 185 -27.30 -27.23 77.07
CA ALA A 185 -26.86 -26.17 77.98
C ALA A 185 -28.04 -25.46 78.67
N LYS A 186 -29.14 -25.20 77.94
CA LYS A 186 -30.38 -24.67 78.52
C LYS A 186 -31.04 -25.61 79.53
N ARG A 187 -30.80 -26.93 79.44
CA ARG A 187 -31.31 -27.92 80.39
C ARG A 187 -30.41 -28.08 81.61
N SER A 188 -29.10 -27.85 81.47
CA SER A 188 -28.12 -27.96 82.57
C SER A 188 -27.93 -26.65 83.35
N ALA A 189 -28.21 -25.49 82.75
CA ALA A 189 -28.20 -24.21 83.44
C ALA A 189 -29.48 -24.03 84.28
N GLY A 190 -29.45 -24.55 85.50
CA GLY A 190 -30.39 -24.13 86.54
C GLY A 190 -30.14 -22.66 86.88
N ARG A 191 -31.14 -21.82 86.62
CA ARG A 191 -31.37 -20.48 87.20
C ARG A 191 -30.13 -19.72 87.72
N ASP A 192 -29.24 -19.23 86.87
CA ASP A 192 -28.68 -17.88 87.03
C ASP A 192 -27.91 -17.40 85.78
N ALA A 193 -27.96 -16.09 85.55
CA ALA A 193 -27.32 -15.31 84.47
C ALA A 193 -27.77 -15.53 83.01
N THR A 194 -28.76 -14.74 82.60
CA THR A 194 -29.07 -14.41 81.19
C THR A 194 -27.92 -13.60 80.58
N ILE A 195 -27.03 -14.24 79.82
CA ILE A 195 -26.15 -13.54 78.88
C ILE A 195 -26.59 -13.98 77.47
N GLU A 196 -27.11 -13.02 76.69
CA GLU A 196 -27.47 -13.26 75.30
C GLU A 196 -26.23 -13.68 74.49
N PRO A 197 -26.28 -14.79 73.72
CA PRO A 197 -25.22 -15.08 72.77
C PRO A 197 -25.31 -14.06 71.63
N SER A 198 -24.40 -13.08 71.64
CA SER A 198 -24.26 -12.13 70.56
C SER A 198 -23.99 -12.90 69.27
N THR A 199 -24.82 -12.63 68.26
CA THR A 199 -24.64 -13.18 66.92
C THR A 199 -23.53 -12.36 66.26
N SER A 200 -22.29 -12.63 66.65
CA SER A 200 -21.11 -11.97 66.09
C SER A 200 -20.80 -12.54 64.71
N ILE A 201 -21.64 -12.21 63.72
CA ILE A 201 -21.13 -12.10 62.35
C ILE A 201 -20.54 -10.70 62.30
N SER A 202 -19.21 -10.59 62.36
CA SER A 202 -18.59 -9.27 62.29
C SER A 202 -18.88 -8.68 60.91
N PHE A 203 -19.40 -7.46 60.85
CA PHE A 203 -19.60 -6.72 59.58
C PHE A 203 -18.32 -6.65 58.73
N HIS A 204 -17.16 -6.84 59.35
CA HIS A 204 -15.86 -6.88 58.68
C HIS A 204 -15.67 -8.12 57.79
N GLU A 205 -16.17 -9.30 58.16
CA GLU A 205 -16.02 -10.51 57.33
C GLU A 205 -16.84 -10.43 56.04
N THR A 206 -18.06 -9.92 56.11
CA THR A 206 -18.93 -9.75 54.93
C THR A 206 -18.35 -8.75 53.94
N ASN A 207 -17.79 -7.65 54.44
CA ASN A 207 -17.16 -6.62 53.61
C ASN A 207 -15.81 -7.08 53.03
N PHE A 208 -15.05 -7.90 53.75
CA PHE A 208 -13.77 -8.45 53.28
C PHE A 208 -13.95 -9.37 52.06
N TRP A 209 -14.93 -10.27 52.09
CA TRP A 209 -15.21 -11.17 50.97
C TRP A 209 -15.88 -10.46 49.79
N ALA A 210 -16.65 -9.40 50.03
CA ALA A 210 -17.22 -8.56 48.97
C ALA A 210 -16.13 -7.78 48.20
N GLY A 211 -15.17 -7.17 48.91
CA GLY A 211 -14.04 -6.46 48.29
C GLY A 211 -13.17 -7.36 47.42
N LYS A 212 -12.79 -8.54 47.93
CA LYS A 212 -12.02 -9.55 47.16
C LYS A 212 -12.71 -10.00 45.88
N ARG A 213 -14.05 -9.99 45.84
CA ARG A 213 -14.83 -10.38 44.65
C ARG A 213 -14.80 -9.29 43.57
N GLU A 214 -14.77 -8.02 43.94
CA GLU A 214 -14.63 -6.91 43.00
C GLU A 214 -13.19 -6.77 42.47
N ASP A 215 -12.19 -6.97 43.34
CA ASP A 215 -10.78 -6.96 42.92
C ASP A 215 -10.47 -8.08 41.90
N ALA A 216 -11.16 -9.21 41.99
CA ALA A 216 -11.03 -10.32 41.04
C ALA A 216 -11.68 -10.02 39.68
N LYS A 217 -12.72 -9.18 39.64
CA LYS A 217 -13.36 -8.75 38.38
C LYS A 217 -12.55 -7.68 37.64
N ASN A 218 -11.84 -6.83 38.39
CA ASN A 218 -11.05 -5.73 37.85
C ASN A 218 -9.64 -6.16 37.40
N ASN A 219 -9.17 -7.36 37.77
CA ASN A 219 -7.95 -7.96 37.24
C ASN A 219 -8.17 -8.61 35.85
N LEU A 220 -8.78 -7.86 34.92
CA LEU A 220 -8.72 -8.16 33.50
C LEU A 220 -7.43 -7.57 32.92
N ASN A 221 -6.30 -8.17 33.26
CA ASN A 221 -5.10 -8.11 32.43
C ASN A 221 -4.92 -9.50 31.81
N ILE A 222 -5.68 -9.73 30.74
CA ILE A 222 -5.43 -10.77 29.74
C ILE A 222 -5.48 -10.08 28.38
#